data_AF-A0A923D192-F1
#
_entry.id   AF-A0A923D192-F1
#
_cell.length_a   1.000
_cell.length_b   1.000
_cell.length_c   1.000
_cell.angle_alpha   90.00
_cell.angle_beta   90.00
_cell.angle_gamma   90.00
#
_symmetry.space_group_name_H-M   'P 1'
#
loop_
_entity.id
_entity.type
_entity.pdbx_description
1 polymer ?
#
loop_
_entity_poly.entity_id
_entity_poly.type
_entity_poly.pdbx_seq_one_letter_code
_entity_poly.pdbx_strand_id
1 'polypeptide(L)'
;MIAALLLAAALLDFEPAAAEGVPEGLWTARGQETYLLRGGESVQFRIEYPQIPVRAWRLTVDGDQLLCHVNVLRLADGSLLYQQNDESHHEVRVPWGRDEAVAVTITADLSGGGVFTVKFLGPPPDETRQAYGYAMNRGLEALESGDPELAEARFAEAAFLGEDAAAAELMLAGLAKNRGEAETAAAHLDRALGHRLPPELADVERELRRQLDVVRVHGSPLLADADAMLAAGDTIRAERFCRQALAEPDATAWTLSEAQRRLGRILQGRGDRYGALEAFDAAVRGAADRGQKALGAFDLARLHLALANPGQARAALDLARGLGLPGDLDREADALLRQLDLEGGP
;
A
#
# COMPACT_ATOMS: atom_id res chain seq x y z
N MET A 1 -2.06 -12.35 -3.21
CA MET A 1 -0.59 -12.42 -3.05
C MET A 1 0.15 -11.73 -4.20
N ILE A 2 -0.26 -11.92 -5.46
CA ILE A 2 0.43 -11.38 -6.66
C ILE A 2 0.56 -9.85 -6.66
N ALA A 3 -0.40 -9.06 -6.17
CA ALA A 3 -0.32 -7.59 -6.27
C ALA A 3 0.69 -6.97 -5.30
N ALA A 4 0.67 -7.33 -4.00
CA ALA A 4 1.73 -6.91 -3.07
C ALA A 4 3.09 -7.52 -3.42
N LEU A 5 3.15 -8.72 -4.01
CA LEU A 5 4.41 -9.26 -4.54
C LEU A 5 4.89 -8.49 -5.78
N LEU A 6 4.00 -8.00 -6.64
CA LEU A 6 4.35 -7.12 -7.76
C LEU A 6 4.72 -5.70 -7.29
N LEU A 7 4.12 -5.23 -6.18
CA LEU A 7 4.46 -3.96 -5.52
C LEU A 7 5.82 -4.07 -4.84
N ALA A 8 6.00 -5.14 -4.06
CA ALA A 8 7.23 -5.50 -3.43
C ALA A 8 8.28 -5.70 -4.51
N ALA A 9 8.00 -6.42 -5.60
CA ALA A 9 8.86 -6.52 -6.78
C ALA A 9 9.11 -5.14 -7.41
N ALA A 10 8.14 -4.27 -7.64
CA ALA A 10 8.46 -2.93 -8.17
C ALA A 10 9.41 -2.14 -7.24
N LEU A 11 9.29 -2.36 -5.93
CA LEU A 11 10.17 -1.80 -4.90
C LEU A 11 11.53 -2.56 -4.79
N LEU A 12 11.53 -3.87 -4.97
CA LEU A 12 12.62 -4.87 -4.82
C LEU A 12 13.34 -5.12 -6.15
N ASP A 13 12.62 -5.60 -7.15
CA ASP A 13 12.97 -5.85 -8.57
C ASP A 13 13.19 -4.55 -9.40
N PHE A 14 14.30 -3.86 -9.14
CA PHE A 14 15.37 -3.99 -10.15
C PHE A 14 16.51 -4.74 -9.46
N GLU A 15 16.29 -6.01 -9.14
CA GLU A 15 17.28 -6.97 -9.57
C GLU A 15 16.84 -7.41 -10.96
N PRO A 16 17.69 -7.37 -11.99
CA PRO A 16 17.39 -8.13 -13.18
C PRO A 16 17.16 -9.55 -12.70
N ALA A 17 16.00 -10.12 -13.05
CA ALA A 17 15.66 -11.50 -12.75
C ALA A 17 16.91 -12.37 -12.87
N ALA A 18 17.13 -13.26 -11.91
CA ALA A 18 18.17 -14.28 -11.91
C ALA A 18 17.99 -15.24 -13.11
N ALA A 19 18.12 -14.71 -14.32
CA ALA A 19 18.45 -15.44 -15.51
C ALA A 19 19.88 -15.93 -15.28
N GLU A 20 20.05 -17.25 -15.23
CA GLU A 20 21.36 -17.88 -15.37
C GLU A 20 22.11 -17.17 -16.51
N GLY A 21 23.11 -16.35 -16.14
CA GLY A 21 23.88 -15.55 -17.11
C GLY A 21 23.82 -14.02 -16.99
N VAL A 22 23.35 -13.42 -15.88
CA VAL A 22 23.61 -11.98 -15.65
C VAL A 22 25.13 -11.77 -15.48
N PRO A 23 25.81 -10.95 -16.32
CA PRO A 23 27.25 -10.74 -16.22
C PRO A 23 27.62 -10.05 -14.90
N GLU A 24 28.83 -10.27 -14.38
CA GLU A 24 29.47 -9.68 -13.18
C GLU A 24 29.57 -8.13 -13.16
N GLY A 25 28.71 -7.39 -13.87
CA GLY A 25 28.78 -5.94 -14.07
C GLY A 25 27.91 -5.06 -13.16
N LEU A 26 27.29 -5.58 -12.09
CA LEU A 26 26.27 -4.83 -11.32
C LEU A 26 26.65 -4.44 -9.89
N TRP A 27 27.85 -4.79 -9.42
CA TRP A 27 28.32 -4.39 -8.09
C TRP A 27 29.68 -3.69 -8.20
N THR A 28 29.73 -2.43 -7.77
CA THR A 28 30.93 -1.59 -7.75
C THR A 28 31.54 -1.58 -6.36
N ALA A 29 32.87 -1.64 -6.28
CA ALA A 29 33.57 -1.51 -5.01
C ALA A 29 33.35 -0.10 -4.43
N ARG A 30 32.73 -0.05 -3.25
CA ARG A 30 32.50 1.16 -2.46
C ARG A 30 33.61 1.40 -1.44
N GLY A 31 34.28 0.33 -1.02
CA GLY A 31 35.48 0.38 -0.21
C GLY A 31 36.16 -0.99 -0.17
N GLN A 32 37.44 -0.98 0.21
CA GLN A 32 38.22 -2.18 0.42
C GLN A 32 39.17 -1.94 1.58
N GLU A 33 39.26 -2.93 2.46
CA GLU A 33 40.18 -2.93 3.59
C GLU A 33 40.93 -4.26 3.65
N THR A 34 42.09 -4.25 4.29
CA THR A 34 42.95 -5.42 4.38
C THR A 34 43.45 -5.55 5.80
N TYR A 35 43.26 -6.74 6.37
CA TYR A 35 43.60 -7.04 7.75
C TYR A 35 44.63 -8.16 7.80
N LEU A 36 45.72 -7.94 8.54
CA LEU A 36 46.71 -8.97 8.84
C LEU A 36 46.40 -9.53 10.23
N LEU A 37 45.94 -10.78 10.29
CA LEU A 37 45.55 -11.46 11.54
C LEU A 37 46.44 -12.67 11.80
N ARG A 38 46.81 -12.90 13.06
CA ARG A 38 47.43 -14.16 13.50
C ARG A 38 46.36 -15.23 13.74
N GLY A 39 46.77 -16.50 13.78
CA GLY A 39 45.81 -17.57 14.08
C GLY A 39 45.12 -17.37 15.42
N GLY A 40 43.79 -17.42 15.44
CA GLY A 40 42.95 -17.11 16.60
C GLY A 40 42.75 -15.61 16.91
N GLU A 41 43.39 -14.71 16.17
CA GLU A 41 43.16 -13.27 16.30
C GLU A 41 41.85 -12.88 15.62
N SER A 42 41.17 -11.89 16.19
CA SER A 42 39.95 -11.33 15.63
C SER A 42 40.07 -9.82 15.44
N VAL A 43 39.37 -9.32 14.42
CA VAL A 43 39.17 -7.89 14.20
C VAL A 43 37.68 -7.62 14.12
N GLN A 44 37.26 -6.51 14.72
CA GLN A 44 35.91 -6.02 14.66
C GLN A 44 35.90 -4.60 14.11
N PHE A 45 35.02 -4.33 13.15
CA PHE A 45 34.78 -2.98 12.64
C PHE A 45 33.28 -2.74 12.48
N ARG A 46 32.93 -1.45 12.47
CA ARG A 46 31.56 -0.95 12.38
C ARG A 46 31.38 -0.22 11.06
N ILE A 47 30.25 -0.45 10.41
CA ILE A 47 29.86 0.22 9.18
C ILE A 47 28.52 0.90 9.43
N GLU A 48 28.45 2.19 9.17
CA GLU A 48 27.26 3.03 9.34
C GLU A 48 26.65 3.39 7.99
N TYR A 49 25.32 3.59 7.96
CA TYR A 49 24.58 3.94 6.75
C TYR A 49 25.24 5.02 5.86
N PRO A 50 25.75 6.15 6.39
CA PRO A 50 26.38 7.19 5.57
C PRO A 50 27.59 6.73 4.76
N GLN A 51 28.23 5.61 5.12
CA GLN A 51 29.40 5.08 4.41
C GLN A 51 29.03 4.34 3.12
N ILE A 52 27.84 3.74 3.03
CA ILE A 52 27.40 2.96 1.85
C ILE A 52 25.90 3.19 1.56
N PRO A 53 25.45 4.44 1.29
CA PRO A 53 24.03 4.82 1.35
C PRO A 53 23.17 4.25 0.21
N VAL A 54 22.99 2.93 0.22
CA VAL A 54 22.25 2.09 -0.73
C VAL A 54 21.27 1.24 0.06
N ARG A 55 20.33 0.57 -0.60
CA ARG A 55 19.34 -0.26 0.10
C ARG A 55 19.88 -1.63 0.52
N ALA A 56 20.75 -2.20 -0.31
CA ALA A 56 21.44 -3.43 -0.02
C ALA A 56 22.85 -3.35 -0.59
N TRP A 57 23.79 -3.93 0.12
CA TRP A 57 25.17 -4.05 -0.32
C TRP A 57 25.69 -5.44 -0.01
N ARG A 58 26.88 -5.76 -0.53
CA ARG A 58 27.50 -7.06 -0.39
C ARG A 58 28.84 -6.92 0.30
N LEU A 59 29.01 -7.65 1.40
CA LEU A 59 30.28 -7.85 2.07
C LEU A 59 30.95 -9.06 1.46
N THR A 60 32.20 -8.92 1.01
CA THR A 60 33.04 -10.08 0.75
C THR A 60 34.24 -10.07 1.67
N VAL A 61 34.56 -11.25 2.22
CA VAL A 61 35.78 -11.47 3.01
C VAL A 61 36.55 -12.60 2.35
N ASP A 62 37.76 -12.31 1.91
CA ASP A 62 38.60 -13.23 1.15
C ASP A 62 39.94 -13.43 1.88
N GLY A 63 40.15 -14.66 2.35
CA GLY A 63 41.38 -15.14 2.98
C GLY A 63 42.28 -15.93 2.03
N ASP A 64 42.01 -15.93 0.72
CA ASP A 64 42.66 -16.78 -0.29
C ASP A 64 42.48 -18.28 0.03
N GLN A 65 43.47 -18.89 0.68
CA GLN A 65 43.40 -20.29 1.16
C GLN A 65 43.26 -20.41 2.68
N LEU A 66 43.25 -19.29 3.41
CA LEU A 66 43.18 -19.27 4.87
C LEU A 66 41.73 -19.28 5.33
N LEU A 67 41.41 -20.14 6.29
CA LEU A 67 40.08 -20.25 6.86
C LEU A 67 39.84 -19.15 7.90
N CYS A 68 38.62 -18.63 7.94
CA CYS A 68 38.18 -17.71 8.97
C CYS A 68 36.71 -17.94 9.36
N HIS A 69 36.31 -17.25 10.43
CA HIS A 69 34.92 -17.13 10.86
C HIS A 69 34.47 -15.69 10.65
N VAL A 70 33.30 -15.51 10.06
CA VAL A 70 32.70 -14.20 9.85
C VAL A 70 31.34 -14.13 10.52
N ASN A 71 31.16 -13.12 11.37
CA ASN A 71 29.90 -12.78 12.00
C ASN A 71 29.49 -11.36 11.60
N VAL A 72 28.25 -11.20 11.14
CA VAL A 72 27.67 -9.89 10.80
C VAL A 72 26.43 -9.66 11.65
N LEU A 73 26.49 -8.63 12.51
CA LEU A 73 25.45 -8.28 13.46
C LEU A 73 24.84 -6.93 13.10
N ARG A 74 23.52 -6.83 13.05
CA ARG A 74 22.81 -5.55 12.96
C ARG A 74 22.74 -4.93 14.36
N LEU A 75 23.18 -3.67 14.48
CA LEU A 75 23.26 -2.99 15.78
C LEU A 75 21.92 -2.44 16.26
N ALA A 76 20.98 -2.16 15.34
CA ALA A 76 19.69 -1.57 15.69
C ALA A 76 18.82 -2.49 16.56
N ASP A 77 18.81 -3.79 16.26
CA ASP A 77 17.99 -4.81 16.94
C ASP A 77 18.80 -5.99 17.50
N GLY A 78 20.12 -6.02 17.27
CA GLY A 78 20.98 -7.12 17.68
C GLY A 78 20.77 -8.40 16.86
N SER A 79 20.09 -8.34 15.71
CA SER A 79 19.87 -9.51 14.86
C SER A 79 21.17 -9.95 14.17
N LEU A 80 21.37 -11.26 14.09
CA LEU A 80 22.48 -11.87 13.37
C LEU A 80 22.12 -12.01 11.89
N LEU A 81 22.84 -11.31 11.01
CA LEU A 81 22.60 -11.35 9.56
C LEU A 81 23.32 -12.50 8.89
N TYR A 82 24.49 -12.84 9.43
CA TYR A 82 25.35 -13.89 8.89
C TYR A 82 26.27 -14.42 9.97
N GLN A 83 26.41 -15.74 10.00
CA GLN A 83 27.41 -16.45 10.78
C GLN A 83 27.82 -17.68 10.00
N GLN A 84 29.09 -17.70 9.61
CA GLN A 84 29.68 -18.86 8.96
C GLN A 84 31.13 -19.00 9.42
N ASN A 85 31.52 -20.25 9.62
CA ASN A 85 32.80 -20.62 10.18
C ASN A 85 33.56 -21.48 9.17
N ASP A 86 34.90 -21.39 9.22
CA ASP A 86 35.80 -22.31 8.53
C ASP A 86 35.72 -22.21 6.99
N GLU A 87 35.57 -20.99 6.47
CA GLU A 87 35.65 -20.73 5.03
C GLU A 87 36.76 -19.75 4.69
N SER A 88 37.33 -19.89 3.50
CA SER A 88 38.31 -18.93 2.98
C SER A 88 37.69 -17.79 2.20
N HIS A 89 36.41 -17.92 1.83
CA HIS A 89 35.66 -16.89 1.13
C HIS A 89 34.24 -16.80 1.69
N HIS A 90 33.88 -15.61 2.17
CA HIS A 90 32.53 -15.31 2.61
C HIS A 90 31.91 -14.25 1.72
N GLU A 91 30.64 -14.45 1.36
CA GLU A 91 29.84 -13.48 0.64
C GLU A 91 28.51 -13.28 1.36
N VAL A 92 28.24 -12.05 1.78
CA VAL A 92 27.05 -11.71 2.58
C VAL A 92 26.31 -10.57 1.92
N ARG A 93 25.02 -10.76 1.63
CA ARG A 93 24.12 -9.68 1.27
C ARG A 93 23.62 -9.01 2.55
N VAL A 94 23.87 -7.71 2.69
CA VAL A 94 23.49 -6.91 3.85
C VAL A 94 22.36 -5.96 3.42
N PRO A 95 21.10 -6.27 3.76
CA PRO A 95 20.01 -5.33 3.61
C PRO A 95 20.06 -4.31 4.75
N TRP A 96 19.99 -3.02 4.44
CA TRP A 96 20.09 -1.97 5.45
C TRP A 96 19.30 -0.70 5.07
N GLY A 97 18.98 0.12 6.07
CA GLY A 97 18.23 1.36 5.91
C GLY A 97 18.93 2.57 6.51
N ARG A 98 18.30 3.73 6.33
CA ARG A 98 18.74 4.96 7.01
C ARG A 98 18.86 4.70 8.51
N ASP A 99 19.90 5.27 9.10
CA ASP A 99 20.21 5.18 10.53
C ASP A 99 20.55 3.76 11.04
N GLU A 100 20.78 2.80 10.15
CA GLU A 100 21.31 1.48 10.51
C GLU A 100 22.85 1.48 10.60
N ALA A 101 23.36 0.58 11.44
CA ALA A 101 24.76 0.22 11.49
C ALA A 101 24.91 -1.29 11.68
N VAL A 102 25.97 -1.86 11.10
CA VAL A 102 26.35 -3.26 11.28
C VAL A 102 27.74 -3.37 11.89
N ALA A 103 27.93 -4.38 12.72
CA ALA A 103 29.24 -4.79 13.20
C ALA A 103 29.65 -6.09 12.51
N VAL A 104 30.87 -6.10 11.97
CA VAL A 104 31.48 -7.26 11.34
C VAL A 104 32.64 -7.72 12.20
N THR A 105 32.67 -9.00 12.53
CA THR A 105 33.77 -9.64 13.24
C THR A 105 34.36 -10.73 12.36
N ILE A 106 35.67 -10.63 12.10
CA ILE A 106 36.44 -11.64 11.36
C ILE A 106 37.41 -12.27 12.36
N THR A 107 37.42 -13.60 12.44
CA THR A 107 38.34 -14.36 13.30
C THR A 107 39.13 -15.32 12.43
N ALA A 108 40.46 -15.20 12.42
CA ALA A 108 41.31 -16.15 11.70
C ALA A 108 41.32 -17.51 12.45
N ASP A 109 41.29 -18.62 11.70
CA ASP A 109 41.36 -19.95 12.29
C ASP A 109 42.66 -20.14 13.11
N LEU A 110 42.64 -21.02 14.11
CA LEU A 110 43.78 -21.30 14.98
C LEU A 110 44.99 -21.87 14.21
N SER A 111 44.75 -22.54 13.07
CA SER A 111 45.80 -23.21 12.31
C SER A 111 46.57 -22.30 11.35
N GLY A 112 46.09 -21.08 11.08
CA GLY A 112 46.71 -20.17 10.11
C GLY A 112 46.37 -18.71 10.32
N GLY A 113 47.39 -17.84 10.30
CA GLY A 113 47.24 -16.39 10.22
C GLY A 113 47.68 -15.88 8.84
N GLY A 114 47.15 -14.73 8.43
CA GLY A 114 47.54 -14.08 7.19
C GLY A 114 46.67 -12.89 6.85
N VAL A 115 46.57 -12.62 5.55
CA VAL A 115 45.94 -11.41 5.02
C VAL A 115 44.52 -11.71 4.60
N PHE A 116 43.56 -10.97 5.16
CA PHE A 116 42.16 -11.04 4.82
C PHE A 116 41.75 -9.75 4.14
N THR A 117 41.19 -9.85 2.93
CA THR A 117 40.70 -8.70 2.16
C THR A 117 39.20 -8.59 2.32
N VAL A 118 38.74 -7.46 2.83
CA VAL A 118 37.32 -7.13 2.98
C VAL A 118 36.94 -6.16 1.87
N LYS A 119 35.90 -6.48 1.09
CA LYS A 119 35.33 -5.55 0.10
C LYS A 119 33.88 -5.25 0.44
N PHE A 120 33.52 -3.98 0.25
CA PHE A 120 32.16 -3.50 0.32
C PHE A 120 31.70 -3.22 -1.10
N LEU A 121 30.75 -4.01 -1.61
CA LEU A 121 30.26 -3.88 -2.98
C LEU A 121 28.83 -3.34 -2.94
N GLY A 122 28.55 -2.27 -3.69
CA GLY A 122 27.23 -1.67 -3.79
C GLY A 122 26.79 -1.57 -5.26
N PRO A 123 25.50 -1.31 -5.56
CA PRO A 123 25.07 -0.99 -6.92
C PRO A 123 25.88 0.20 -7.47
N PRO A 124 25.91 0.44 -8.79
CA PRO A 124 26.53 1.63 -9.38
C PRO A 124 26.04 2.94 -8.74
N PRO A 125 26.88 3.99 -8.63
CA PRO A 125 26.50 5.28 -8.03
C PRO A 125 25.30 5.98 -8.70
N ASP A 126 25.11 5.76 -10.00
CA ASP A 126 24.01 6.26 -10.82
C ASP A 126 22.72 5.43 -10.68
N GLU A 127 22.84 4.21 -10.15
CA GLU A 127 21.72 3.31 -9.85
C GLU A 127 21.36 3.30 -8.36
N THR A 128 21.84 4.28 -7.57
CA THR A 128 21.58 4.32 -6.12
C THR A 128 20.08 4.46 -5.83
N ARG A 129 19.46 3.32 -5.52
CA ARG A 129 18.20 3.15 -4.79
C ARG A 129 18.15 4.11 -3.60
N GLN A 130 17.15 4.99 -3.45
CA GLN A 130 16.90 5.61 -2.16
C GLN A 130 16.69 4.50 -1.13
N ALA A 131 17.50 4.45 -0.07
CA ALA A 131 17.21 3.55 1.02
C ALA A 131 16.04 4.12 1.83
N TYR A 132 15.11 3.23 2.15
CA TYR A 132 14.03 3.53 3.06
C TYR A 132 14.54 3.53 4.51
N GLY A 133 13.73 4.06 5.42
CA GLY A 133 13.92 3.96 6.87
C GLY A 133 13.88 2.50 7.34
N TYR A 134 14.33 2.30 8.58
CA TYR A 134 14.50 0.98 9.18
C TYR A 134 13.23 0.12 9.08
N ALA A 135 12.08 0.63 9.57
CA ALA A 135 10.83 -0.11 9.63
C ALA A 135 10.34 -0.53 8.24
N MET A 136 10.44 0.35 7.24
CA MET A 136 10.07 0.04 5.86
C MET A 136 10.94 -1.10 5.29
N ASN A 137 12.25 -1.08 5.53
CA ASN A 137 13.13 -2.17 5.10
C ASN A 137 12.85 -3.49 5.82
N ARG A 138 12.57 -3.48 7.13
CA ARG A 138 12.14 -4.69 7.85
C ARG A 138 10.87 -5.28 7.24
N GLY A 139 9.92 -4.43 6.85
CA GLY A 139 8.69 -4.89 6.19
C GLY A 139 8.95 -5.55 4.83
N LEU A 140 9.89 -5.00 4.05
CA LEU A 140 10.28 -5.57 2.77
C LEU A 140 10.95 -6.94 2.93
N GLU A 141 11.86 -7.10 3.91
CA GLU A 141 12.49 -8.39 4.20
C GLU A 141 11.49 -9.44 4.69
N ALA A 142 10.51 -9.04 5.51
CA ALA A 142 9.43 -9.92 5.94
C ALA A 142 8.60 -10.41 4.75
N LEU A 143 8.31 -9.56 3.76
CA LEU A 143 7.66 -9.99 2.52
C LEU A 143 8.51 -10.97 1.70
N GLU A 144 9.80 -10.70 1.54
CA GLU A 144 10.72 -11.62 0.83
C GLU A 144 10.78 -12.99 1.52
N SER A 145 10.73 -13.01 2.85
CA SER A 145 10.72 -14.22 3.66
C SER A 145 9.36 -14.93 3.68
N GLY A 146 8.33 -14.36 3.05
CA GLY A 146 6.98 -14.93 3.01
C GLY A 146 6.18 -14.74 4.30
N ASP A 147 6.50 -13.75 5.13
CA ASP A 147 5.80 -13.39 6.36
C ASP A 147 5.02 -12.06 6.19
N PRO A 148 3.79 -12.12 5.64
CA PRO A 148 3.00 -10.92 5.38
C PRO A 148 2.47 -10.24 6.65
N GLU A 149 2.33 -10.96 7.77
CA GLU A 149 1.83 -10.40 9.03
C GLU A 149 2.91 -9.52 9.67
N LEU A 150 4.14 -10.03 9.74
CA LEU A 150 5.28 -9.23 10.19
C LEU A 150 5.51 -8.04 9.24
N ALA A 151 5.38 -8.25 7.93
CA ALA A 151 5.53 -7.17 6.97
C ALA A 151 4.51 -6.04 7.20
N GLU A 152 3.23 -6.38 7.36
CA GLU A 152 2.18 -5.42 7.65
C GLU A 152 2.47 -4.62 8.93
N ALA A 153 2.86 -5.29 10.01
CA ALA A 153 3.21 -4.63 11.26
C ALA A 153 4.35 -3.61 11.07
N ARG A 154 5.37 -3.96 10.27
CA ARG A 154 6.52 -3.10 9.97
C ARG A 154 6.17 -1.93 9.06
N PHE A 155 5.32 -2.13 8.06
CA PHE A 155 4.84 -1.02 7.23
C PHE A 155 3.92 -0.08 8.02
N ALA A 156 3.09 -0.60 8.92
CA ALA A 156 2.28 0.24 9.81
C ALA A 156 3.16 1.09 10.75
N GLU A 157 4.23 0.51 11.29
CA GLU A 157 5.25 1.24 12.06
C GLU A 157 5.91 2.35 11.23
N ALA A 158 6.34 2.05 9.99
CA ALA A 158 6.93 3.04 9.09
C ALA A 158 5.97 4.20 8.78
N ALA A 159 4.71 3.88 8.46
CA ALA A 159 3.68 4.88 8.21
C ALA A 159 3.43 5.77 9.44
N PHE A 160 3.40 5.18 10.65
CA PHE A 160 3.22 5.90 11.90
C PHE A 160 4.38 6.86 12.22
N LEU A 161 5.62 6.42 11.99
CA LEU A 161 6.81 7.26 12.21
C LEU A 161 6.91 8.42 11.20
N GLY A 162 6.15 8.38 10.11
CA GLY A 162 6.18 9.39 9.06
C GLY A 162 7.37 9.24 8.09
N GLU A 163 8.28 8.31 8.37
CA GLU A 163 9.39 7.95 7.50
C GLU A 163 8.86 7.13 6.32
N ASP A 164 9.01 7.66 5.11
CA ASP A 164 8.55 6.98 3.88
C ASP A 164 7.06 6.60 3.92
N ALA A 165 6.25 7.38 4.66
CA ALA A 165 4.83 7.09 4.90
C ALA A 165 4.04 6.83 3.62
N ALA A 166 4.33 7.55 2.54
CA ALA A 166 3.70 7.32 1.23
C ALA A 166 3.95 5.89 0.72
N ALA A 167 5.19 5.41 0.81
CA ALA A 167 5.58 4.07 0.35
C ALA A 167 5.03 2.98 1.28
N ALA A 168 5.06 3.21 2.60
CA ALA A 168 4.52 2.30 3.58
C ALA A 168 3.00 2.12 3.43
N GLU A 169 2.26 3.21 3.27
CA GLU A 169 0.80 3.18 3.02
C GLU A 169 0.47 2.49 1.69
N LEU A 170 1.26 2.68 0.63
CA LEU A 170 1.10 1.90 -0.61
C LEU A 170 1.31 0.40 -0.39
N MET A 171 2.29 0.00 0.42
CA MET A 171 2.53 -1.41 0.73
C MET A 171 1.38 -2.04 1.51
N LEU A 172 0.87 -1.32 2.52
CA LEU A 172 -0.32 -1.72 3.26
C LEU A 172 -1.55 -1.84 2.35
N ALA A 173 -1.72 -0.91 1.41
CA ALA A 173 -2.79 -0.97 0.41
C ALA A 173 -2.68 -2.24 -0.46
N GLY A 174 -1.48 -2.57 -0.93
CA GLY A 174 -1.22 -3.80 -1.68
C GLY A 174 -1.51 -5.08 -0.89
N LEU A 175 -1.14 -5.13 0.40
CA LEU A 175 -1.38 -6.28 1.28
C LEU A 175 -2.87 -6.48 1.58
N ALA A 176 -3.58 -5.41 1.96
CA ALA A 176 -5.01 -5.44 2.18
C ALA A 176 -5.76 -5.90 0.91
N LYS A 177 -5.39 -5.37 -0.26
CA LYS A 177 -5.96 -5.79 -1.54
C LYS A 177 -5.76 -7.29 -1.78
N ASN A 178 -4.57 -7.79 -1.49
CA ASN A 178 -4.23 -9.21 -1.65
C ASN A 178 -5.07 -10.13 -0.75
N ARG A 179 -5.56 -9.65 0.38
CA ARG A 179 -6.50 -10.35 1.27
C ARG A 179 -7.97 -10.21 0.85
N GLY A 180 -8.26 -9.43 -0.20
CA GLY A 180 -9.62 -9.11 -0.62
C GLY A 180 -10.27 -7.98 0.19
N GLU A 181 -9.50 -7.28 1.03
CA GLU A 181 -9.96 -6.17 1.87
C GLU A 181 -9.92 -4.86 1.08
N ALA A 182 -10.77 -4.75 0.06
CA ALA A 182 -10.75 -3.63 -0.88
C ALA A 182 -10.95 -2.26 -0.22
N GLU A 183 -11.75 -2.19 0.84
CA GLU A 183 -11.99 -0.96 1.60
C GLU A 183 -10.74 -0.51 2.37
N THR A 184 -10.14 -1.43 3.13
CA THR A 184 -8.88 -1.21 3.83
C THR A 184 -7.78 -0.79 2.85
N ALA A 185 -7.68 -1.48 1.71
CA ALA A 185 -6.72 -1.18 0.66
C ALA A 185 -6.88 0.24 0.13
N ALA A 186 -8.12 0.66 -0.16
CA ALA A 186 -8.38 1.99 -0.65
C ALA A 186 -8.14 3.07 0.42
N ALA A 187 -8.46 2.81 1.69
CA ALA A 187 -8.16 3.74 2.78
C ALA A 187 -6.65 3.98 2.96
N HIS A 188 -5.82 2.93 2.77
CA HIS A 188 -4.37 3.06 2.73
C HIS A 188 -3.89 3.83 1.49
N LEU A 189 -4.47 3.57 0.32
CA LEU A 189 -4.15 4.31 -0.91
C LEU A 189 -4.46 5.82 -0.77
N ASP A 190 -5.61 6.17 -0.20
CA ASP A 190 -6.00 7.57 0.06
C ASP A 190 -5.01 8.25 1.03
N ARG A 191 -4.57 7.54 2.07
CA ARG A 191 -3.52 8.04 2.98
C ARG A 191 -2.19 8.24 2.27
N ALA A 192 -1.77 7.29 1.43
CA ALA A 192 -0.53 7.42 0.65
C ALA A 192 -0.52 8.68 -0.23
N LEU A 193 -1.66 9.02 -0.83
CA LEU A 193 -1.85 10.22 -1.66
C LEU A 193 -1.87 11.52 -0.86
N GLY A 194 -2.16 11.45 0.44
CA GLY A 194 -2.00 12.57 1.36
C GLY A 194 -0.53 12.96 1.59
N HIS A 195 0.41 12.08 1.23
CA HIS A 195 1.84 12.31 1.31
C HIS A 195 2.45 12.61 -0.07
N ARG A 196 3.67 13.15 -0.09
CA ARG A 196 4.42 13.33 -1.33
C ARG A 196 4.94 11.97 -1.81
N LEU A 197 4.29 11.42 -2.83
CA LEU A 197 4.68 10.15 -3.44
C LEU A 197 6.03 10.28 -4.18
N PRO A 198 6.99 9.37 -3.97
CA PRO A 198 8.18 9.26 -4.81
C PRO A 198 7.79 8.99 -6.28
N PRO A 199 8.45 9.60 -7.28
CA PRO A 199 8.13 9.41 -8.70
C PRO A 199 8.11 7.94 -9.14
N GLU A 200 9.02 7.13 -8.61
CA GLU A 200 9.11 5.70 -8.88
C GLU A 200 7.88 4.90 -8.44
N LEU A 201 7.08 5.43 -7.50
CA LEU A 201 5.86 4.78 -7.02
C LEU A 201 4.59 5.28 -7.72
N ALA A 202 4.69 6.28 -8.62
CA ALA A 202 3.53 6.81 -9.31
C ALA A 202 2.86 5.77 -10.23
N ASP A 203 3.63 4.90 -10.86
CA ASP A 203 3.09 3.84 -11.73
C ASP A 203 2.38 2.76 -10.92
N VAL A 204 2.97 2.42 -9.78
CA VAL A 204 2.44 1.49 -8.79
C VAL A 204 1.12 1.98 -8.22
N GLU A 205 1.07 3.25 -7.82
CA GLU A 205 -0.14 3.91 -7.33
C GLU A 205 -1.26 3.88 -8.38
N ARG A 206 -0.95 4.29 -9.62
CA ARG A 206 -1.93 4.29 -10.72
C ARG A 206 -2.48 2.90 -11.00
N GLU A 207 -1.62 1.88 -11.00
CA GLU A 207 -2.05 0.51 -11.21
C GLU A 207 -2.91 -0.01 -10.06
N LEU A 208 -2.50 0.25 -8.80
CA LEU A 208 -3.26 -0.16 -7.64
C LEU A 208 -4.63 0.52 -7.61
N ARG A 209 -4.68 1.81 -7.94
CA ARG A 209 -5.92 2.57 -8.09
C ARG A 209 -6.81 1.95 -9.17
N ARG A 210 -6.27 1.67 -10.36
CA ARG A 210 -7.02 1.01 -11.45
C ARG A 210 -7.63 -0.32 -10.98
N GLN A 211 -6.87 -1.11 -10.24
CA GLN A 211 -7.35 -2.41 -9.77
C GLN A 211 -8.38 -2.29 -8.64
N LEU A 212 -8.24 -1.31 -7.75
CA LEU A 212 -9.24 -1.03 -6.71
C LEU A 212 -10.49 -0.36 -7.28
N ASP A 213 -10.34 0.47 -8.31
CA ASP A 213 -11.44 1.02 -9.08
C ASP A 213 -12.16 -0.09 -9.81
N VAL A 214 -11.52 -1.14 -10.33
CA VAL A 214 -12.26 -2.32 -10.82
C VAL A 214 -13.11 -2.95 -9.70
N VAL A 215 -12.63 -3.01 -8.46
CA VAL A 215 -13.42 -3.55 -7.34
C VAL A 215 -14.53 -2.58 -6.88
N ARG A 216 -14.29 -1.27 -6.92
CA ARG A 216 -15.26 -0.21 -6.54
C ARG A 216 -16.23 0.18 -7.66
N VAL A 217 -15.84 0.03 -8.92
CA VAL A 217 -16.58 0.42 -10.13
C VAL A 217 -17.23 -0.81 -10.77
N HIS A 218 -16.72 -2.03 -10.55
CA HIS A 218 -17.38 -3.28 -11.00
C HIS A 218 -18.00 -4.06 -9.85
N GLY A 219 -18.38 -3.40 -8.75
CA GLY A 219 -19.28 -4.05 -7.78
C GLY A 219 -20.45 -4.65 -8.54
N SER A 220 -20.71 -5.95 -8.32
CA SER A 220 -21.58 -6.85 -9.08
C SER A 220 -21.65 -6.58 -10.61
N PRO A 221 -21.32 -7.54 -11.50
CA PRO A 221 -21.53 -7.39 -12.94
C PRO A 221 -22.95 -6.88 -13.31
N LEU A 222 -23.93 -7.20 -12.47
CA LEU A 222 -25.30 -6.72 -12.57
C LEU A 222 -25.41 -5.19 -12.44
N LEU A 223 -24.64 -4.52 -11.58
CA LEU A 223 -24.68 -3.06 -11.47
C LEU A 223 -24.04 -2.38 -12.67
N ALA A 224 -22.99 -2.96 -13.25
CA ALA A 224 -22.44 -2.49 -14.53
C ALA A 224 -23.47 -2.65 -15.67
N ASP A 225 -24.16 -3.79 -15.72
CA ASP A 225 -25.24 -4.00 -16.68
C ASP A 225 -26.41 -3.03 -16.45
N ALA A 226 -26.74 -2.71 -15.19
CA ALA A 226 -27.76 -1.72 -14.86
C ALA A 226 -27.39 -0.33 -15.40
N ASP A 227 -26.14 0.09 -15.24
CA ASP A 227 -25.64 1.38 -15.77
C ASP A 227 -25.68 1.41 -17.31
N ALA A 228 -25.31 0.31 -17.96
CA ALA A 228 -25.40 0.18 -19.42
C ALA A 228 -26.85 0.29 -19.91
N MET A 229 -27.80 -0.35 -19.21
CA MET A 229 -29.23 -0.25 -19.54
C MET A 229 -29.77 1.16 -19.29
N LEU A 230 -29.34 1.83 -18.21
CA LEU A 230 -29.70 3.24 -17.94
C LEU A 230 -29.20 4.17 -19.04
N ALA A 231 -27.95 4.00 -19.48
CA ALA A 231 -27.38 4.77 -20.58
C ALA A 231 -28.15 4.57 -21.90
N ALA A 232 -28.72 3.37 -22.09
CA ALA A 232 -29.60 3.06 -23.21
C ALA A 232 -31.06 3.52 -23.03
N GLY A 233 -31.41 4.08 -21.86
CA GLY A 233 -32.78 4.49 -21.51
C GLY A 233 -33.71 3.33 -21.09
N ASP A 234 -33.20 2.11 -20.98
CA ASP A 234 -33.99 0.93 -20.57
C ASP A 234 -34.05 0.80 -19.04
N THR A 235 -34.90 1.66 -18.45
CA THR A 235 -35.10 1.70 -16.99
C THR A 235 -35.68 0.41 -16.41
N ILE A 236 -36.41 -0.39 -17.20
CA ILE A 236 -37.01 -1.65 -16.75
C ILE A 236 -35.93 -2.72 -16.59
N ARG A 237 -35.02 -2.86 -17.57
CA ARG A 237 -33.91 -3.81 -17.45
C ARG A 237 -32.93 -3.38 -16.37
N ALA A 238 -32.63 -2.08 -16.27
CA ALA A 238 -31.79 -1.56 -15.20
C ALA A 238 -32.34 -1.90 -13.80
N GLU A 239 -33.64 -1.71 -13.58
CA GLU A 239 -34.32 -2.06 -12.32
C GLU A 239 -34.17 -3.56 -12.01
N ARG A 240 -34.35 -4.42 -13.01
CA ARG A 240 -34.21 -5.87 -12.85
C ARG A 240 -32.78 -6.24 -12.43
N PHE A 241 -31.77 -5.65 -13.04
CA PHE A 241 -30.38 -5.89 -12.67
C PHE A 241 -30.07 -5.42 -11.25
N CYS A 242 -30.57 -4.24 -10.83
CA CYS A 242 -30.42 -3.78 -9.45
C CYS A 242 -31.08 -4.76 -8.45
N ARG A 243 -32.29 -5.25 -8.75
CA ARG A 243 -32.97 -6.23 -7.89
C ARG A 243 -32.26 -7.59 -7.85
N GLN A 244 -31.65 -8.00 -8.95
CA GLN A 244 -30.83 -9.21 -8.97
C GLN A 244 -29.59 -9.04 -8.09
N ALA A 245 -28.89 -7.90 -8.18
CA ALA A 245 -27.75 -7.60 -7.31
C ALA A 245 -28.13 -7.60 -5.82
N LEU A 246 -29.33 -7.10 -5.49
CA LEU A 246 -29.87 -7.16 -4.13
C LEU A 246 -30.20 -8.57 -3.62
N ALA A 247 -30.40 -9.52 -4.53
CA ALA A 247 -30.74 -10.90 -4.23
C ALA A 247 -29.53 -11.85 -4.32
N GLU A 248 -28.35 -11.35 -4.69
CA GLU A 248 -27.14 -12.16 -4.76
C GLU A 248 -26.75 -12.64 -3.35
N PRO A 249 -26.58 -13.96 -3.11
CA PRO A 249 -26.26 -14.50 -1.79
C PRO A 249 -24.98 -13.94 -1.18
N ASP A 250 -24.01 -13.62 -2.03
CA ASP A 250 -22.68 -13.17 -1.65
C ASP A 250 -22.50 -11.66 -1.89
N ALA A 251 -23.60 -10.90 -2.01
CA ALA A 251 -23.55 -9.46 -2.18
C ALA A 251 -22.91 -8.78 -0.97
N THR A 252 -21.85 -8.02 -1.21
CA THR A 252 -21.22 -7.20 -0.18
C THR A 252 -22.14 -6.06 0.26
N ALA A 253 -21.97 -5.55 1.48
CA ALA A 253 -22.69 -4.38 1.96
C ALA A 253 -22.58 -3.19 0.99
N TRP A 254 -21.40 -3.04 0.37
CA TRP A 254 -21.16 -2.04 -0.66
C TRP A 254 -22.08 -2.22 -1.86
N THR A 255 -22.15 -3.46 -2.39
CA THR A 255 -23.00 -3.81 -3.54
C THR A 255 -24.47 -3.58 -3.22
N LEU A 256 -24.92 -4.01 -2.04
CA LEU A 256 -26.31 -3.84 -1.60
C LEU A 256 -26.69 -2.35 -1.51
N SER A 257 -25.87 -1.55 -0.84
CA SER A 257 -26.08 -0.10 -0.70
C SER A 257 -26.15 0.59 -2.06
N GLU A 258 -25.20 0.28 -2.94
CA GLU A 258 -25.15 0.93 -4.24
C GLU A 258 -26.27 0.47 -5.18
N ALA A 259 -26.67 -0.81 -5.13
CA ALA A 259 -27.84 -1.33 -5.83
C ALA A 259 -29.13 -0.59 -5.39
N GLN A 260 -29.29 -0.33 -4.09
CA GLN A 260 -30.40 0.45 -3.57
C GLN A 260 -30.38 1.90 -4.06
N ARG A 261 -29.21 2.56 -4.11
CA ARG A 261 -29.11 3.92 -4.65
C ARG A 261 -29.50 4.00 -6.12
N ARG A 262 -29.00 3.07 -6.95
CA ARG A 262 -29.37 3.01 -8.37
C ARG A 262 -30.87 2.76 -8.54
N LEU A 263 -31.42 1.82 -7.77
CA LEU A 263 -32.86 1.54 -7.76
C LEU A 263 -33.67 2.79 -7.39
N GLY A 264 -33.24 3.53 -6.37
CA GLY A 264 -33.88 4.78 -5.96
C GLY A 264 -33.95 5.82 -7.08
N ARG A 265 -32.84 6.03 -7.80
CA ARG A 265 -32.81 6.94 -8.97
C ARG A 265 -33.71 6.48 -10.10
N ILE A 266 -33.73 5.17 -10.40
CA ILE A 266 -34.60 4.60 -11.44
C ILE A 266 -36.07 4.85 -11.09
N LEU A 267 -36.48 4.53 -9.86
CA LEU A 267 -37.85 4.71 -9.39
C LEU A 267 -38.25 6.18 -9.38
N GLN A 268 -37.36 7.07 -8.92
CA GLN A 268 -37.56 8.52 -8.95
C GLN A 268 -37.76 9.02 -10.38
N GLY A 269 -36.93 8.58 -11.33
CA GLY A 269 -37.05 8.92 -12.76
C GLY A 269 -38.37 8.46 -13.39
N ARG A 270 -38.96 7.38 -12.87
CA ARG A 270 -40.30 6.87 -13.28
C ARG A 270 -41.45 7.54 -12.53
N GLY A 271 -41.18 8.41 -11.58
CA GLY A 271 -42.19 9.09 -10.76
C GLY A 271 -42.65 8.31 -9.53
N ASP A 272 -42.09 7.13 -9.26
CA ASP A 272 -42.36 6.38 -8.02
C ASP A 272 -41.51 6.94 -6.88
N ARG A 273 -42.02 8.02 -6.28
CA ARG A 273 -41.31 8.76 -5.23
C ARG A 273 -41.25 8.01 -3.91
N TYR A 274 -42.25 7.18 -3.60
CA TYR A 274 -42.27 6.40 -2.36
C TYR A 274 -41.32 5.20 -2.45
N GLY A 275 -41.34 4.47 -3.56
CA GLY A 275 -40.36 3.41 -3.80
C GLY A 275 -38.92 3.96 -3.84
N ALA A 276 -38.71 5.14 -4.42
CA ALA A 276 -37.41 5.80 -4.38
C ALA A 276 -36.96 6.16 -2.95
N LEU A 277 -37.89 6.62 -2.11
CA LEU A 277 -37.61 6.96 -0.71
C LEU A 277 -37.17 5.73 0.08
N GLU A 278 -37.91 4.63 -0.05
CA GLU A 278 -37.57 3.35 0.61
C GLU A 278 -36.19 2.84 0.16
N ALA A 279 -35.89 2.92 -1.14
CA ALA A 279 -34.59 2.50 -1.68
C ALA A 279 -33.43 3.38 -1.16
N PHE A 280 -33.56 4.70 -1.20
CA PHE A 280 -32.50 5.58 -0.69
C PHE A 280 -32.29 5.44 0.82
N ASP A 281 -33.37 5.27 1.59
CA ASP A 281 -33.25 5.02 3.03
C ASP A 281 -32.58 3.67 3.33
N ALA A 282 -32.90 2.62 2.57
CA ALA A 282 -32.21 1.33 2.65
C ALA A 282 -30.72 1.46 2.31
N ALA A 283 -30.35 2.27 1.31
CA ALA A 283 -28.96 2.55 0.98
C ALA A 283 -28.21 3.24 2.14
N VAL A 284 -28.81 4.26 2.76
CA VAL A 284 -28.19 4.98 3.88
C VAL A 284 -28.00 4.08 5.10
N ARG A 285 -28.99 3.20 5.38
CA ARG A 285 -28.92 2.24 6.49
C ARG A 285 -27.93 1.11 6.25
N GLY A 286 -27.85 0.63 5.01
CA GLY A 286 -26.99 -0.48 4.60
C GLY A 286 -25.60 -0.08 4.09
N ALA A 287 -25.26 1.21 4.12
CA ALA A 287 -23.98 1.72 3.62
C ALA A 287 -22.79 1.04 4.30
N ALA A 288 -21.85 0.54 3.50
CA ALA A 288 -20.64 -0.12 3.98
C ALA A 288 -19.68 0.85 4.65
N ASP A 289 -19.63 2.09 4.15
CA ASP A 289 -18.70 3.11 4.60
C ASP A 289 -19.35 4.51 4.71
N ARG A 290 -18.59 5.46 5.27
CA ARG A 290 -19.02 6.85 5.46
C ARG A 290 -19.31 7.55 4.13
N GLY A 291 -18.55 7.27 3.08
CA GLY A 291 -18.72 7.86 1.76
C GLY A 291 -20.01 7.39 1.08
N GLN A 292 -20.28 6.08 1.06
CA GLN A 292 -21.56 5.55 0.58
C GLN A 292 -22.74 6.14 1.36
N LYS A 293 -22.60 6.24 2.68
CA LYS A 293 -23.64 6.83 3.53
C LYS A 293 -23.85 8.31 3.23
N ALA A 294 -22.77 9.07 3.02
CA ALA A 294 -22.83 10.47 2.63
C ALA A 294 -23.57 10.64 1.30
N LEU A 295 -23.20 9.84 0.30
CA LEU A 295 -23.79 9.89 -1.03
C LEU A 295 -25.27 9.46 -1.04
N GLY A 296 -25.64 8.42 -0.29
CA GLY A 296 -27.03 8.02 -0.11
C GLY A 296 -27.86 9.10 0.59
N ALA A 297 -27.31 9.74 1.63
CA ALA A 297 -27.97 10.83 2.34
C ALA A 297 -28.18 12.05 1.42
N PHE A 298 -27.22 12.34 0.53
CA PHE A 298 -27.35 13.40 -0.45
C PHE A 298 -28.45 13.11 -1.49
N ASP A 299 -28.51 11.87 -2.03
CA ASP A 299 -29.60 11.46 -2.93
C ASP A 299 -30.98 11.56 -2.23
N LEU A 300 -31.06 11.12 -0.96
CA LEU A 300 -32.26 11.23 -0.14
C LEU A 300 -32.70 12.69 0.08
N ALA A 301 -31.75 13.60 0.32
CA ALA A 301 -32.03 15.03 0.45
C ALA A 301 -32.67 15.61 -0.82
N ARG A 302 -32.13 15.27 -1.99
CA ARG A 302 -32.67 15.73 -3.28
C ARG A 302 -34.10 15.24 -3.50
N LEU A 303 -34.40 14.01 -3.09
CA LEU A 303 -35.76 13.48 -3.14
C LEU A 303 -36.70 14.22 -2.19
N HIS A 304 -36.27 14.52 -0.96
CA HIS A 304 -37.07 15.31 -0.01
C HIS A 304 -37.36 16.73 -0.53
N LEU A 305 -36.41 17.38 -1.19
CA LEU A 305 -36.64 18.66 -1.88
C LEU A 305 -37.71 18.52 -2.97
N ALA A 306 -37.62 17.48 -3.81
CA ALA A 306 -38.62 17.22 -4.85
C ALA A 306 -40.03 16.91 -4.29
N LEU A 307 -40.11 16.47 -3.03
CA LEU A 307 -41.35 16.22 -2.29
C LEU A 307 -41.82 17.44 -1.48
N ALA A 308 -41.17 18.60 -1.60
CA ALA A 308 -41.44 19.81 -0.82
C ALA A 308 -41.39 19.55 0.70
N ASN A 309 -40.44 18.74 1.16
CA ASN A 309 -40.18 18.46 2.57
C ASN A 309 -38.82 19.05 3.01
N PRO A 310 -38.74 20.38 3.22
CA PRO A 310 -37.47 21.07 3.45
C PRO A 310 -36.79 20.68 4.76
N GLY A 311 -37.56 20.30 5.78
CA GLY A 311 -37.01 19.86 7.07
C GLY A 311 -36.22 18.56 6.97
N GLN A 312 -36.78 17.55 6.30
CA GLN A 312 -36.08 16.29 6.05
C GLN A 312 -34.92 16.45 5.06
N ALA A 313 -35.09 17.33 4.05
CA ALA A 313 -34.01 17.65 3.12
C ALA A 313 -32.79 18.26 3.84
N ARG A 314 -33.00 19.22 4.75
CA ARG A 314 -31.92 19.82 5.55
C ARG A 314 -31.20 18.78 6.40
N ALA A 315 -31.95 17.97 7.16
CA ALA A 315 -31.36 16.94 8.01
C ALA A 315 -30.48 15.95 7.22
N ALA A 316 -30.93 15.56 6.02
CA ALA A 316 -30.17 14.67 5.14
C ALA A 316 -28.91 15.36 4.53
N LEU A 317 -28.98 16.65 4.18
CA LEU A 317 -27.83 17.43 3.70
C LEU A 317 -26.77 17.57 4.80
N ASP A 318 -27.17 17.92 6.02
CA ASP A 318 -26.26 18.07 7.16
C ASP A 318 -25.56 16.73 7.47
N LEU A 319 -26.30 15.62 7.44
CA LEU A 319 -25.74 14.29 7.57
C LEU A 319 -24.73 13.99 6.47
N ALA A 320 -25.07 14.24 5.21
CA ALA A 320 -24.19 13.97 4.07
C ALA A 320 -22.86 14.74 4.19
N ARG A 321 -22.93 16.04 4.50
CA ARG A 321 -21.73 16.87 4.68
C ARG A 321 -20.89 16.44 5.88
N GLY A 322 -21.51 16.15 7.02
CA GLY A 322 -20.82 15.67 8.22
C GLY A 322 -20.12 14.31 8.03
N LEU A 323 -20.59 13.51 7.07
CA LEU A 323 -19.96 12.24 6.70
C LEU A 323 -18.80 12.41 5.70
N GLY A 324 -18.75 13.52 4.97
CA GLY A 324 -17.68 13.88 4.02
C GLY A 324 -18.08 13.63 2.56
N LEU A 325 -18.71 14.61 1.92
CA LEU A 325 -19.05 14.55 0.49
C LEU A 325 -17.82 14.89 -0.39
N PRO A 326 -17.75 14.34 -1.62
CA PRO A 326 -16.82 14.81 -2.65
C PRO A 326 -16.99 16.31 -2.92
N GLY A 327 -15.91 17.00 -3.29
CA GLY A 327 -15.87 18.48 -3.27
C GLY A 327 -16.80 19.20 -4.25
N ASP A 328 -17.27 18.56 -5.31
CA ASP A 328 -18.35 19.08 -6.16
C ASP A 328 -19.72 18.93 -5.50
N LEU A 329 -20.01 17.75 -4.93
CA LEU A 329 -21.26 17.48 -4.21
C LEU A 329 -21.38 18.25 -2.89
N ASP A 330 -20.27 18.48 -2.17
CA ASP A 330 -20.29 19.31 -0.95
C ASP A 330 -20.66 20.76 -1.28
N ARG A 331 -20.13 21.30 -2.40
CA ARG A 331 -20.50 22.63 -2.89
C ARG A 331 -21.96 22.71 -3.32
N GLU A 332 -22.49 21.66 -3.96
CA GLU A 332 -23.92 21.57 -4.29
C GLU A 332 -24.77 21.51 -3.02
N ALA A 333 -24.40 20.67 -2.05
CA ALA A 333 -25.09 20.55 -0.77
C ALA A 333 -25.12 21.89 -0.01
N ASP A 334 -24.00 22.61 0.01
CA ASP A 334 -23.90 23.93 0.64
C ASP A 334 -24.78 24.99 -0.07
N ALA A 335 -24.90 24.92 -1.40
CA ALA A 335 -25.81 25.78 -2.15
C ALA A 335 -27.28 25.49 -1.82
N LEU A 336 -27.66 24.20 -1.74
CA LEU A 336 -29.02 23.77 -1.39
C LEU A 336 -29.40 24.18 0.05
N LEU A 337 -28.48 24.03 1.00
CA LEU A 337 -28.70 24.48 2.39
C LEU A 337 -28.95 25.99 2.44
N ARG A 338 -28.13 26.79 1.75
CA ARG A 338 -28.32 28.24 1.68
C ARG A 338 -29.66 28.62 1.06
N GLN A 339 -30.11 27.91 0.02
CA GLN A 339 -31.43 28.14 -0.55
C GLN A 339 -32.55 27.86 0.47
N LEU A 340 -32.46 26.75 1.21
CA LEU A 340 -33.43 26.40 2.25
C LEU A 340 -33.47 27.44 3.39
N ASP A 341 -32.35 28.07 3.74
CA ASP A 341 -32.33 29.15 4.74
C ASP A 341 -33.04 30.42 4.26
N LEU A 342 -32.94 30.73 2.96
CA LEU A 342 -33.62 31.88 2.36
C LEU A 342 -35.13 31.68 2.25
N GLU A 343 -35.56 30.45 1.96
CA GLU A 343 -37.00 30.09 1.85
C GLU A 343 -37.67 29.85 3.22
N GLY A 344 -36.88 29.49 4.24
CA GLY A 344 -37.35 29.19 5.60
C GLY A 344 -37.25 30.36 6.61
N GLY A 345 -36.85 31.55 6.16
CA GLY A 345 -36.82 32.76 7.00
C GLY A 345 -38.23 33.21 7.40
N PRO A 346 -38.44 33.65 8.66
CA PRO A 346 -39.74 34.10 9.17
C PRO A 346 -40.32 35.30 8.41
#